data_AF-G0KZ18-F1
#
_entry.id   AF-G0KZ18-F1
#
_cell.length_a   1.000
_cell.length_b   1.000
_cell.length_c   1.000
_cell.angle_alpha   90.00
_cell.angle_beta   90.00
_cell.angle_gamma   90.00
#
_symmetry.space_group_name_H-M   'P 1'
#
loop_
_entity.id
_entity.type
_entity.pdbx_description
1 polymer ?
#
loop_
_entity_poly.entity_id
_entity_poly.type
_entity_poly.pdbx_seq_one_letter_code
_entity_poly.pdbx_strand_id
1 'polypeptide(L)'
;SEPYAENAKGQLQVSMRLSLDDSFSKFYRLEDSPIMNYLQQPLYFEVELMSATNQVSLELENCWVTLDEDKMSQPRWDLIINGCPHTDPHHVVFHPVWTDARVQHPSHFKRFEVQMFAFAENEEDLSLQVFVHCDVVICDTRNPLGGICNGQCSDPENRKGKRHISEEPSSKSFVTFGPVIMS
;
A
#
# COMPACT_ATOMS: atom_id res chain seq x y z
N SER A 1 25.20 -4.46 -38.52
CA SER A 1 23.93 -4.21 -37.83
C SER A 1 23.83 -5.20 -36.69
N GLU A 2 24.31 -4.83 -35.52
CA GLU A 2 24.18 -5.65 -34.30
C GLU A 2 22.90 -5.23 -33.56
N PRO A 3 22.12 -6.18 -33.01
CA PRO A 3 20.93 -5.84 -32.25
C PRO A 3 21.35 -5.27 -30.90
N TYR A 4 20.91 -4.05 -30.63
CA TYR A 4 20.97 -3.41 -29.33
C TYR A 4 20.15 -4.26 -28.36
N ALA A 5 20.82 -4.97 -27.45
CA ALA A 5 20.17 -5.57 -26.31
C ALA A 5 19.65 -4.42 -25.43
N GLU A 6 18.36 -4.11 -25.59
CA GLU A 6 17.65 -3.22 -24.70
C GLU A 6 17.76 -3.81 -23.29
N ASN A 7 18.36 -3.05 -22.38
CA ASN A 7 18.57 -3.43 -20.99
C ASN A 7 17.21 -3.76 -20.36
N ALA A 8 16.83 -5.04 -20.33
CA ALA A 8 15.66 -5.53 -19.61
C ALA A 8 15.92 -5.40 -18.10
N LYS A 9 15.78 -4.19 -17.56
CA LYS A 9 15.55 -4.00 -16.13
C LYS A 9 14.19 -4.61 -15.83
N GLY A 10 14.16 -5.86 -15.37
CA GLY A 10 12.92 -6.52 -14.96
C GLY A 10 12.18 -5.66 -13.95
N GLN A 11 10.94 -5.29 -14.28
CA GLN A 11 10.09 -4.54 -13.36
C GLN A 11 9.72 -5.46 -12.20
N LEU A 12 10.08 -5.06 -10.97
CA LEU A 12 9.72 -5.80 -9.77
C LEU A 12 8.19 -5.81 -9.62
N GLN A 13 7.62 -7.00 -9.45
CA GLN A 13 6.17 -7.16 -9.34
C GLN A 13 5.71 -6.91 -7.91
N VAL A 14 4.66 -6.11 -7.77
CA VAL A 14 4.02 -5.83 -6.48
C VAL A 14 2.55 -6.22 -6.59
N SER A 15 1.99 -6.79 -5.53
CA SER A 15 0.58 -7.14 -5.44
C SER A 15 -0.03 -6.70 -4.13
N MET A 16 -1.34 -6.43 -4.13
CA MET A 16 -2.12 -6.15 -2.93
C MET A 16 -3.17 -7.25 -2.76
N ARG A 17 -3.36 -7.72 -1.53
CA ARG A 17 -4.37 -8.72 -1.16
C ARG A 17 -5.15 -8.27 0.06
N LEU A 18 -6.39 -8.70 0.16
CA LEU A 18 -7.24 -8.51 1.33
C LEU A 18 -7.30 -9.79 2.16
N SER A 19 -6.87 -9.69 3.42
CA SER A 19 -6.97 -10.74 4.43
C SER A 19 -8.37 -10.80 5.03
N LEU A 20 -8.77 -11.99 5.48
CA LEU A 20 -10.06 -12.18 6.16
C LEU A 20 -10.09 -11.53 7.55
N ASP A 21 -8.93 -11.43 8.20
CA ASP A 21 -8.75 -10.88 9.55
C ASP A 21 -7.30 -10.37 9.76
N ASP A 22 -7.01 -9.90 10.97
CA ASP A 22 -5.71 -9.39 11.40
C ASP A 22 -4.62 -10.47 11.54
N SER A 23 -4.95 -11.75 11.31
CA SER A 23 -3.96 -12.84 11.34
C SER A 23 -3.11 -12.90 10.05
N PHE A 24 -3.60 -12.34 8.94
CA PHE A 24 -2.96 -12.40 7.62
C PHE A 24 -2.61 -13.84 7.16
N SER A 25 -3.42 -14.80 7.62
CA SER A 25 -3.25 -16.23 7.32
C SER A 25 -4.09 -16.71 6.13
N LYS A 26 -5.21 -16.04 5.86
CA LYS A 26 -6.15 -16.34 4.78
C LYS A 26 -6.54 -15.06 4.06
N PHE A 27 -6.68 -15.17 2.74
CA PHE A 27 -6.94 -14.03 1.87
C PHE A 27 -8.13 -14.34 0.95
N TYR A 28 -8.86 -13.29 0.60
CA TYR A 28 -9.83 -13.35 -0.49
C TYR A 28 -9.14 -13.68 -1.81
N ARG A 29 -9.83 -14.46 -2.64
CA ARG A 29 -9.39 -14.90 -3.96
C ARG A 29 -10.26 -14.22 -5.03
N LEU A 30 -9.81 -14.28 -6.28
CA LEU A 30 -10.56 -13.70 -7.42
C LEU A 30 -11.98 -14.24 -7.54
N GLU A 31 -12.19 -15.51 -7.17
CA GLU A 31 -13.49 -16.19 -7.15
C GLU A 31 -14.44 -15.68 -6.05
N ASP A 32 -13.93 -14.95 -5.05
CA ASP A 32 -14.73 -14.38 -3.96
C ASP A 32 -15.29 -12.98 -4.30
N SER A 33 -15.09 -12.50 -5.55
CA SER A 33 -15.53 -11.18 -5.99
C SER A 33 -17.01 -11.14 -6.43
N PRO A 34 -17.79 -10.09 -6.10
CA PRO A 34 -17.38 -8.93 -5.31
C PRO A 34 -17.31 -9.27 -3.82
N ILE A 35 -16.27 -8.74 -3.17
CA ILE A 35 -16.08 -8.95 -1.73
C ILE A 35 -17.07 -8.07 -1.00
N MET A 36 -17.89 -8.68 -0.15
CA MET A 36 -18.84 -7.97 0.72
C MET A 36 -18.22 -7.79 2.09
N ASN A 37 -18.23 -6.56 2.61
CA ASN A 37 -17.85 -6.28 4.00
C ASN A 37 -18.87 -5.32 4.64
N TYR A 38 -18.83 -5.22 5.97
CA TYR A 38 -19.72 -4.33 6.71
C TYR A 38 -19.06 -2.98 6.98
N LEU A 39 -19.82 -1.88 6.95
CA LEU A 39 -19.28 -0.51 7.16
C LEU A 39 -18.45 -0.34 8.44
N GLN A 40 -18.78 -1.09 9.50
CA GLN A 40 -18.08 -1.05 10.79
C GLN A 40 -16.93 -2.05 10.90
N GLN A 41 -16.76 -2.94 9.93
CA GLN A 41 -15.69 -3.93 9.93
C GLN A 41 -14.45 -3.38 9.22
N PRO A 42 -13.25 -3.58 9.80
CA PRO A 42 -12.02 -3.17 9.16
C PRO A 42 -11.72 -4.00 7.92
N LEU A 43 -10.90 -3.43 7.02
CA LEU A 43 -10.31 -4.13 5.89
C LEU A 43 -8.81 -4.33 6.16
N TYR A 44 -8.33 -5.57 6.02
CA TYR A 44 -6.95 -5.94 6.33
C TYR A 44 -6.13 -6.16 5.06
N PHE A 45 -5.30 -5.20 4.67
CA PHE A 45 -4.52 -5.27 3.44
C PHE A 45 -3.09 -5.76 3.68
N GLU A 46 -2.61 -6.63 2.79
CA GLU A 46 -1.20 -6.98 2.67
C GLU A 46 -0.70 -6.60 1.28
N VAL A 47 0.38 -5.82 1.22
CA VAL A 47 1.09 -5.50 -0.01
C VAL A 47 2.39 -6.28 -0.02
N GLU A 48 2.63 -7.03 -1.09
CA GLU A 48 3.77 -7.94 -1.25
C GLU A 48 4.60 -7.56 -2.48
N LEU A 49 5.91 -7.47 -2.27
CA LEU A 49 6.93 -7.40 -3.30
C LEU A 49 7.39 -8.82 -3.68
N MET A 50 7.14 -9.21 -4.93
CA MET A 50 7.64 -10.46 -5.50
C MET A 50 9.09 -10.27 -5.95
N SER A 51 10.02 -10.42 -5.00
CA SER A 51 11.45 -10.30 -5.22
C SER A 51 12.18 -11.51 -4.64
N ALA A 52 13.17 -12.01 -5.38
CA ALA A 52 14.07 -13.07 -4.92
C ALA A 52 15.26 -12.53 -4.08
N THR A 53 15.51 -11.22 -4.09
CA THR A 53 16.58 -10.60 -3.30
C THR A 53 16.05 -10.06 -1.99
N ASN A 54 16.76 -10.28 -0.88
CA ASN A 54 16.47 -9.70 0.44
C ASN A 54 17.07 -8.30 0.66
N GLN A 55 17.77 -7.78 -0.35
CA GLN A 55 18.44 -6.46 -0.28
C GLN A 55 17.48 -5.32 -0.64
N VAL A 56 16.18 -5.57 -0.58
CA VAL A 56 15.13 -4.60 -0.88
C VAL A 56 14.09 -4.58 0.22
N SER A 57 13.43 -3.44 0.33
CA SER A 57 12.27 -3.24 1.20
C SER A 57 11.16 -2.57 0.42
N LEU A 58 9.93 -3.00 0.69
CA LEU A 58 8.72 -2.39 0.16
C LEU A 58 8.24 -1.31 1.13
N GLU A 59 8.02 -0.10 0.64
CA GLU A 59 7.48 1.01 1.41
C GLU A 59 6.22 1.57 0.73
N LEU A 60 5.18 1.87 1.53
CA LEU A 60 3.94 2.48 1.02
C LEU A 60 4.06 4.00 1.10
N GLU A 61 4.22 4.69 -0.03
CA GLU A 61 4.40 6.14 -0.06
C GLU A 61 3.09 6.86 0.21
N ASN A 62 2.09 6.64 -0.64
CA ASN A 62 0.74 7.19 -0.46
C ASN A 62 -0.29 6.10 -0.69
N CYS A 63 -1.32 6.04 0.13
CA CYS A 63 -2.48 5.19 -0.12
C CYS A 63 -3.76 5.99 0.05
N TRP A 64 -4.78 5.68 -0.75
CA TRP A 64 -6.05 6.39 -0.74
C TRP A 64 -7.19 5.49 -1.19
N VAL A 65 -8.41 5.95 -0.93
CA VAL A 65 -9.66 5.30 -1.32
C VAL A 65 -10.40 6.17 -2.34
N THR A 66 -11.04 5.53 -3.30
CA THR A 66 -12.02 6.12 -4.23
C THR A 66 -13.27 5.25 -4.30
N LEU A 67 -14.35 5.79 -4.86
CA LEU A 67 -15.58 5.04 -5.15
C LEU A 67 -15.60 4.39 -6.55
N ASP A 68 -14.62 4.72 -7.40
CA ASP A 68 -14.47 4.19 -8.76
C ASP A 68 -13.08 3.58 -8.96
N GLU A 69 -12.94 2.66 -9.91
CA GLU A 69 -11.67 2.00 -10.25
C GLU A 69 -10.59 3.00 -10.70
N ASP A 70 -10.99 4.13 -11.27
CA ASP A 70 -10.06 5.21 -11.60
C ASP A 70 -9.48 5.80 -10.32
N LYS A 71 -8.18 5.57 -10.11
CA LYS A 71 -7.41 6.07 -8.97
C LYS A 71 -7.37 7.60 -8.85
N MET A 72 -7.71 8.32 -9.92
CA MET A 72 -7.76 9.79 -9.95
C MET A 72 -9.17 10.34 -9.74
N SER A 73 -10.17 9.46 -9.59
CA SER A 73 -11.56 9.85 -9.39
C SER A 73 -11.77 10.57 -8.05
N GLN A 74 -12.90 11.28 -7.97
CA GLN A 74 -13.35 11.97 -6.77
C GLN A 74 -14.74 11.43 -6.40
N PRO A 75 -15.06 11.31 -5.10
CA PRO A 75 -14.25 11.68 -3.95
C PRO A 75 -13.04 10.78 -3.72
N ARG A 76 -11.96 11.37 -3.19
CA ARG A 76 -10.74 10.67 -2.76
C ARG A 76 -10.47 10.96 -1.30
N TRP A 77 -10.11 9.91 -0.55
CA TRP A 77 -9.74 10.01 0.85
C TRP A 77 -8.37 9.39 1.09
N ASP A 78 -7.46 10.18 1.64
CA ASP A 78 -6.10 9.70 1.92
C ASP A 78 -6.05 8.85 3.19
N LEU A 79 -5.39 7.71 3.07
CA LEU A 79 -5.16 6.72 4.14
C LEU A 79 -3.74 6.84 4.70
N ILE A 80 -2.76 6.88 3.79
CA ILE A 80 -1.34 6.96 4.09
C ILE A 80 -0.77 8.10 3.26
N ILE A 81 0.00 9.00 3.89
CA ILE A 81 0.67 10.12 3.23
C ILE A 81 2.15 10.11 3.62
N ASN A 82 3.03 10.05 2.63
CA ASN A 82 4.49 9.96 2.83
C ASN A 82 4.89 8.87 3.85
N GLY A 83 4.25 7.72 3.80
CA GLY A 83 4.50 6.58 4.70
C GLY A 83 3.86 6.66 6.08
N CYS A 84 3.00 7.65 6.34
CA CYS A 84 2.34 7.83 7.63
C CYS A 84 0.82 7.67 7.54
N PRO A 85 0.18 7.01 8.52
CA PRO A 85 -1.27 7.04 8.67
C PRO A 85 -1.78 8.48 8.68
N HIS A 86 -2.82 8.77 7.89
CA HIS A 86 -3.50 10.05 7.96
C HIS A 86 -4.32 10.13 9.26
N THR A 87 -4.34 11.29 9.91
CA THR A 87 -4.80 11.43 11.30
C THR A 87 -6.30 11.68 11.48
N ASP A 88 -7.10 11.81 10.41
CA ASP A 88 -8.53 12.13 10.50
C ASP A 88 -9.25 11.87 9.15
N PRO A 89 -10.47 11.30 9.09
CA PRO A 89 -11.17 10.42 10.05
C PRO A 89 -10.85 8.92 9.87
N HIS A 90 -9.97 8.58 8.93
CA HIS A 90 -9.69 7.18 8.55
C HIS A 90 -8.57 6.59 9.41
N HIS A 91 -8.92 5.72 10.35
CA HIS A 91 -7.93 5.05 11.19
C HIS A 91 -7.22 3.94 10.40
N VAL A 92 -5.95 4.20 10.09
CA VAL A 92 -5.04 3.21 9.54
C VAL A 92 -4.10 2.71 10.63
N VAL A 93 -4.03 1.39 10.82
CA VAL A 93 -3.08 0.76 11.75
C VAL A 93 -2.16 -0.15 10.98
N PHE A 94 -0.85 0.08 11.10
CA PHE A 94 0.16 -0.82 10.56
C PHE A 94 0.33 -2.04 11.47
N HIS A 95 0.37 -3.21 10.85
CA HIS A 95 0.57 -4.48 11.52
C HIS A 95 2.01 -4.98 11.28
N PRO A 96 2.68 -5.54 12.30
CA PRO A 96 4.01 -6.08 12.13
C PRO A 96 3.99 -7.30 11.20
N VAL A 97 5.06 -7.46 10.42
CA VAL A 97 5.28 -8.65 9.59
C VAL A 97 6.40 -9.46 10.22
N TRP A 98 6.11 -10.73 10.51
CA TRP A 98 7.08 -11.69 11.05
C TRP A 98 7.40 -12.75 10.01
N THR A 99 8.55 -13.40 10.17
CA THR A 99 8.89 -14.56 9.35
C THR A 99 7.94 -15.72 9.66
N ASP A 100 7.41 -16.35 8.63
CA ASP A 100 6.58 -17.56 8.73
C ASP A 100 6.82 -18.46 7.51
N ALA A 101 6.00 -19.51 7.33
CA ALA A 101 6.14 -20.43 6.21
C ALA A 101 6.00 -19.77 4.81
N ARG A 102 5.24 -18.67 4.72
CA ARG A 102 5.01 -17.87 3.51
C ARG A 102 5.94 -16.67 3.43
N VAL A 103 6.25 -16.05 4.57
CA VAL A 103 7.04 -14.82 4.66
C VAL A 103 8.50 -15.14 5.00
N GLN A 104 9.35 -15.24 3.97
CA GLN A 104 10.79 -15.41 4.15
C GLN A 104 11.52 -14.09 4.44
N HIS A 105 11.07 -13.00 3.80
CA HIS A 105 11.66 -11.67 3.91
C HIS A 105 10.59 -10.66 4.35
N PRO A 106 10.45 -10.37 5.65
CA PRO A 106 9.42 -9.44 6.14
C PRO A 106 9.48 -8.06 5.50
N SER A 107 10.66 -7.61 5.08
CA SER A 107 10.85 -6.34 4.36
C SER A 107 10.11 -6.27 3.02
N HIS A 108 9.69 -7.39 2.44
CA HIS A 108 8.93 -7.43 1.19
C HIS A 108 7.43 -7.18 1.40
N PHE A 109 6.99 -7.04 2.64
CA PHE A 109 5.58 -6.95 2.97
C PHE A 109 5.29 -5.70 3.80
N LYS A 110 4.12 -5.12 3.56
CA LYS A 110 3.48 -4.19 4.50
C LYS A 110 2.05 -4.66 4.74
N ARG A 111 1.66 -4.68 6.01
CA ARG A 111 0.32 -5.04 6.47
C ARG A 111 -0.30 -3.84 7.14
N PHE A 112 -1.52 -3.50 6.77
CA PHE A 112 -2.26 -2.41 7.40
C PHE A 112 -3.74 -2.70 7.42
N GLU A 113 -4.43 -2.21 8.44
CA GLU A 113 -5.89 -2.21 8.49
C GLU A 113 -6.42 -0.81 8.19
N VAL A 114 -7.61 -0.76 7.59
CA VAL A 114 -8.36 0.48 7.37
C VAL A 114 -9.72 0.33 8.04
N GLN A 115 -10.05 1.25 8.94
CA GLN A 115 -11.39 1.31 9.53
C GLN A 115 -12.30 2.15 8.64
N MET A 116 -13.37 1.51 8.13
CA MET A 116 -14.22 2.08 7.07
C MET A 116 -15.41 2.90 7.56
N PHE A 117 -15.61 3.07 8.88
CA PHE A 117 -16.76 3.82 9.43
C PHE A 117 -16.80 5.30 9.02
N ALA A 118 -15.72 5.81 8.44
CA ALA A 118 -15.53 7.21 8.13
C ALA A 118 -15.95 7.62 6.69
N PHE A 119 -16.30 6.66 5.82
CA PHE A 119 -16.67 6.95 4.42
C PHE A 119 -18.17 7.15 4.20
N ALA A 120 -19.00 6.83 5.21
CA ALA A 120 -20.45 6.94 5.15
C ALA A 120 -20.91 8.29 5.73
N GLU A 121 -20.66 9.39 5.02
CA GLU A 121 -21.14 10.72 5.45
C GLU A 121 -22.66 10.88 5.26
N ASN A 122 -23.32 10.04 4.45
CA ASN A 122 -24.77 10.02 4.29
C ASN A 122 -25.30 8.58 4.40
N GLU A 123 -26.03 8.28 5.48
CA GLU A 123 -26.69 6.98 5.73
C GLU A 123 -27.79 6.62 4.70
N GLU A 124 -28.00 7.46 3.69
CA GLU A 124 -29.08 7.31 2.70
C GLU A 124 -28.68 6.48 1.45
N ASP A 125 -27.39 6.15 1.26
CA ASP A 125 -26.92 5.33 0.13
C ASP A 125 -26.39 3.96 0.62
N LEU A 126 -27.21 2.92 0.39
CA LEU A 126 -27.22 1.62 1.08
C LEU A 126 -26.14 0.61 0.65
N SER A 127 -25.11 1.01 -0.08
CA SER A 127 -23.92 0.19 -0.32
C SER A 127 -22.83 1.01 -0.99
N LEU A 128 -21.65 1.12 -0.36
CA LEU A 128 -20.50 1.83 -0.95
C LEU A 128 -19.56 0.83 -1.60
N GLN A 129 -19.32 0.96 -2.89
CA GLN A 129 -18.23 0.26 -3.55
C GLN A 129 -16.94 1.07 -3.38
N VAL A 130 -15.88 0.45 -2.90
CA VAL A 130 -14.60 1.13 -2.68
C VAL A 130 -13.44 0.44 -3.39
N PHE A 131 -12.48 1.26 -3.81
CA PHE A 131 -11.20 0.85 -4.35
C PHE A 131 -10.09 1.46 -3.51
N VAL A 132 -9.10 0.65 -3.15
CA VAL A 132 -7.92 1.08 -2.39
C VAL A 132 -6.72 1.09 -3.30
N HIS A 133 -6.02 2.21 -3.31
CA HIS A 133 -4.88 2.47 -4.17
C HIS A 133 -3.65 2.75 -3.32
N CYS A 134 -2.47 2.29 -3.75
CA CYS A 134 -1.21 2.65 -3.12
C CYS A 134 -0.10 2.89 -4.15
N ASP A 135 0.63 3.99 -3.95
CA ASP A 135 1.96 4.21 -4.51
C ASP A 135 2.98 3.45 -3.65
N VAL A 136 3.81 2.65 -4.30
CA VAL A 136 4.78 1.77 -3.66
C VAL A 136 6.18 2.16 -4.09
N VAL A 137 7.09 2.27 -3.12
CA VAL A 137 8.50 2.56 -3.34
C VAL A 137 9.32 1.36 -2.89
N ILE A 138 10.21 0.90 -3.76
CA ILE A 138 11.13 -0.19 -3.47
C ILE A 138 12.50 0.40 -3.15
N CYS A 139 12.96 0.19 -1.92
CA CYS A 139 14.20 0.77 -1.39
C CYS A 139 15.31 -0.28 -1.33
N ASP A 140 16.53 0.04 -1.80
CA ASP A 140 17.72 -0.78 -1.55
C ASP A 140 18.10 -0.67 -0.07
N THR A 141 18.10 -1.79 0.65
CA THR A 141 18.36 -1.82 2.10
C THR A 141 19.83 -1.55 2.44
N ARG A 142 20.74 -1.68 1.48
CA ARG A 142 22.18 -1.36 1.66
C ARG A 142 22.45 0.13 1.51
N ASN A 143 21.59 0.82 0.77
CA ASN A 143 21.73 2.25 0.52
C ASN A 143 20.35 2.93 0.46
N PRO A 144 19.67 3.06 1.61
CA PRO A 144 18.34 3.67 1.68
C PRO A 144 18.46 5.19 1.45
N LEU A 145 18.49 5.61 0.18
CA LEU A 145 18.62 7.01 -0.20
C LEU A 145 17.27 7.69 -0.37
N GLY A 146 17.15 8.90 0.18
CA GLY A 146 15.99 9.79 0.04
C GLY A 146 14.68 9.31 0.66
N GLY A 147 13.73 10.24 0.76
CA GLY A 147 12.29 9.99 0.96
C GLY A 147 11.90 8.98 2.03
N ILE A 148 10.90 8.17 1.70
CA ILE A 148 10.33 7.13 2.58
C ILE A 148 11.33 6.03 2.94
N CYS A 149 12.36 5.81 2.12
CA CYS A 149 13.41 4.83 2.38
C CYS A 149 14.26 5.16 3.62
N ASN A 150 14.31 6.44 4.04
CA ASN A 150 15.06 6.88 5.23
C ASN A 150 14.29 6.82 6.55
N GLY A 151 13.07 6.29 6.53
CA GLY A 151 12.24 6.14 7.71
C GLY A 151 10.84 6.73 7.51
N GLN A 152 9.87 6.05 8.10
CA GLN A 152 8.48 6.49 8.15
C GLN A 152 8.30 7.50 9.29
N CYS A 153 7.49 8.54 9.07
CA CYS A 153 7.04 9.47 10.12
C CYS A 153 8.13 10.21 10.90
N SER A 154 9.17 10.65 10.20
CA SER A 154 10.10 11.64 10.75
C SER A 154 9.42 13.00 10.92
N ASP A 155 9.45 13.53 12.15
CA ASP A 155 8.90 14.83 12.54
C ASP A 155 9.31 15.94 11.53
N PRO A 156 8.37 16.74 10.99
CA PRO A 156 8.68 17.86 10.12
C PRO A 156 9.69 18.86 10.70
N GLU A 157 9.84 18.97 12.03
CA GLU A 157 10.86 19.85 12.63
C GLU A 157 12.30 19.42 12.30
N ASN A 158 12.55 18.12 12.11
CA ASN A 158 13.86 17.59 11.72
C ASN A 158 14.14 17.66 10.20
N ARG A 159 13.20 18.20 9.40
CA ARG A 159 13.38 18.35 7.94
C ARG A 159 14.10 19.64 7.53
N LYS A 160 14.36 20.57 8.45
CA LYS A 160 15.12 21.81 8.18
C LYS A 160 16.63 21.51 8.04
N GLY A 161 17.03 20.85 6.95
CA GLY A 161 18.48 20.72 6.68
C GLY A 161 18.89 19.78 5.55
N LYS A 162 18.03 18.90 5.03
CA LYS A 162 18.40 18.03 3.92
C LYS A 162 17.87 18.59 2.60
N ARG A 163 18.77 19.18 1.81
CA ARG A 163 18.52 19.53 0.41
C ARG A 163 17.92 18.32 -0.30
N HIS A 164 16.86 18.55 -1.07
CA HIS A 164 16.26 17.56 -1.97
C HIS A 164 17.29 17.24 -3.06
N ILE A 165 18.14 16.25 -2.83
CA ILE A 165 18.99 15.69 -3.88
C ILE A 165 18.11 14.71 -4.64
N SER A 166 17.73 15.09 -5.84
CA SER A 166 17.09 14.22 -6.82
C SER A 166 18.12 13.25 -7.39
N GLU A 167 18.33 12.12 -6.72
CA GLU A 167 19.10 10.99 -7.26
C GLU A 167 18.39 9.68 -6.87
N GLU A 168 17.69 9.07 -7.83
CA GLU A 168 17.03 7.77 -7.68
C GLU A 168 18.05 6.61 -7.70
N PRO A 169 17.78 5.58 -6.88
CA PRO A 169 17.48 4.29 -7.51
C PRO A 169 16.32 3.56 -6.80
N SER A 170 15.28 4.26 -6.34
CA SER A 170 14.08 3.61 -5.80
C SER A 170 13.07 3.34 -6.92
N SER A 171 12.81 2.06 -7.22
CA SER A 171 11.80 1.72 -8.22
C SER A 171 10.41 2.04 -7.66
N LYS A 172 9.64 2.88 -8.35
CA LYS A 172 8.23 3.13 -8.03
C LYS A 172 7.33 2.11 -8.71
N SER A 173 6.30 1.69 -7.99
CA SER A 173 5.24 0.81 -8.47
C SER A 173 3.90 1.31 -7.94
N PHE A 174 2.81 0.75 -8.44
CA PHE A 174 1.46 1.13 -8.05
C PHE A 174 0.58 -0.12 -7.99
N VAL A 175 -0.32 -0.16 -7.02
CA VAL A 175 -1.28 -1.26 -6.84
C VAL A 175 -2.67 -0.72 -6.50
N THR A 176 -3.68 -1.41 -7.02
CA THR A 176 -5.10 -1.19 -6.71
C THR A 176 -5.69 -2.50 -6.19
N PHE A 177 -6.55 -2.42 -5.19
CA PHE A 177 -7.43 -3.50 -4.80
C PHE A 177 -8.88 -3.01 -4.79
N GLY A 178 -9.76 -3.81 -5.37
CA GLY A 178 -11.19 -3.54 -5.42
C GLY A 178 -11.84 -4.29 -6.57
N PRO A 179 -13.17 -4.26 -6.67
CA PRO A 179 -14.06 -3.57 -5.73
C PRO A 179 -14.27 -4.32 -4.41
N VAL A 180 -14.47 -3.56 -3.33
CA VAL A 180 -15.05 -4.06 -2.08
C VAL A 180 -16.39 -3.36 -1.87
N ILE A 181 -17.46 -4.12 -1.71
CA ILE A 181 -18.80 -3.60 -1.45
C ILE A 181 -18.99 -3.55 0.06
N MET A 182 -19.15 -2.34 0.59
CA MET A 182 -19.44 -2.05 1.98
C MET A 182 -20.95 -1.91 2.17
N SER A 183 -21.54 -2.71 3.04
CA SER A 183 -22.99 -2.73 3.35
C SER A 183 -23.30 -2.69 4.84
#